data_AF-A0A8J3RBJ3-F1
#
_entry.id   AF-A0A8J3RBJ3-F1
#
_cell.length_a   1.000
_cell.length_b   1.000
_cell.length_c   1.000
_cell.angle_alpha   90.00
_cell.angle_beta   90.00
_cell.angle_gamma   90.00
#
_symmetry.space_group_name_H-M   'P 1'
#
loop_
_entity.id
_entity.type
_entity.pdbx_description
1 polymer ?
#
loop_
_entity_poly.entity_id
_entity_poly.type
_entity_poly.pdbx_seq_one_letter_code
_entity_poly.pdbx_strand_id
1 'polypeptide(L)'
;MTTFDLFRRAAVPAAAAVTLLSLAACSGADGSPAPAVTVTVTATPSEQPAEPSAEPSAEAPTEGTPAPEGSASPGPAAQPTEDDERPPISAKTPPIHGEVIQSDPGHDFTKGIGPSRDGIVRGEMRAMQDANVAEYVPVRFVREYGGSTTGHFEGPPEGDVTAFAAPIAKDVVFLSAAGCDGKDQTIDGNYLGTQRCSRDRLVSLTDKGGLYALITVKNRQIVKVVQIYAA
;
A
#
# COMPACT_ATOMS: atom_id res chain seq x y z
N MET A 1 40.44 9.28 14.56
CA MET A 1 40.08 8.94 13.17
C MET A 1 38.58 9.22 13.04
N THR A 2 38.13 10.48 12.81
CA THR A 2 38.01 11.21 11.51
C THR A 2 37.28 10.34 10.48
N THR A 3 36.11 10.66 9.91
CA THR A 3 35.69 11.87 9.16
C THR A 3 34.20 11.62 8.81
N PHE A 4 33.22 12.50 9.02
CA PHE A 4 32.75 13.50 8.06
C PHE A 4 31.58 14.29 8.70
N ASP A 5 31.90 15.49 9.15
CA ASP A 5 30.95 16.54 9.52
C ASP A 5 31.19 17.66 8.48
N LEU A 6 30.38 17.67 7.42
CA LEU A 6 30.36 18.61 6.29
C LEU A 6 29.14 18.15 5.47
N PHE A 7 28.02 18.85 5.40
CA PHE A 7 27.89 20.19 4.84
C PHE A 7 26.68 20.91 5.46
N ARG A 8 26.96 22.00 6.17
CA ARG A 8 25.98 23.06 6.47
C ARG A 8 26.55 24.39 5.98
N ARG A 9 25.70 25.13 5.25
CA ARG A 9 25.82 26.53 4.78
C ARG A 9 26.71 26.81 3.56
N ALA A 10 26.07 27.28 2.48
CA ALA A 10 26.19 28.68 2.09
C ALA A 10 25.03 29.07 1.15
N ALA A 11 24.29 30.12 1.52
CA ALA A 11 23.49 30.90 0.60
C ALA A 11 24.34 32.09 0.14
N VAL A 12 24.42 32.34 -1.17
CA VAL A 12 24.75 33.64 -1.77
C VAL A 12 23.95 33.78 -3.07
N PRO A 13 23.31 34.93 -3.33
CA PRO A 13 22.51 35.18 -4.52
C PRO A 13 23.32 35.77 -5.69
N ALA A 14 22.67 35.82 -6.86
CA ALA A 14 22.72 36.87 -7.88
C ALA A 14 23.15 36.48 -9.32
N ALA A 15 22.33 37.00 -10.24
CA ALA A 15 22.65 37.52 -11.57
C ALA A 15 22.88 36.54 -12.74
N ALA A 16 21.80 36.40 -13.52
CA ALA A 16 21.70 36.63 -14.97
C ALA A 16 22.88 36.25 -15.88
N ALA A 17 22.63 35.29 -16.78
CA ALA A 17 23.09 35.34 -18.15
C ALA A 17 22.00 34.83 -19.09
N VAL A 18 21.50 35.74 -19.92
CA VAL A 18 20.65 35.47 -21.07
C VAL A 18 21.52 34.80 -22.13
N THR A 19 21.15 33.60 -22.57
CA THR A 19 21.57 33.08 -23.87
C THR A 19 20.33 32.58 -24.61
N LEU A 20 19.87 33.41 -25.53
CA LEU A 20 19.00 33.05 -26.63
C LEU A 20 19.74 32.05 -27.52
N LEU A 21 19.28 30.80 -27.56
CA LEU A 21 19.61 29.88 -28.64
C LEU A 21 18.32 29.54 -29.39
N SER A 22 18.06 30.30 -30.44
CA SER A 22 17.11 29.96 -31.48
C SER A 22 17.76 28.96 -32.41
N LEU A 23 17.29 27.72 -32.48
CA LEU A 23 17.54 26.87 -33.65
C LEU A 23 16.36 25.93 -33.93
N ALA A 24 15.84 26.13 -35.15
CA ALA A 24 15.30 25.17 -36.10
C ALA A 24 14.03 24.40 -35.72
N ALA A 25 12.93 24.90 -36.30
CA ALA A 25 11.84 24.09 -36.79
C ALA A 25 12.35 22.97 -37.72
N CYS A 26 11.95 21.74 -37.43
CA CYS A 26 11.80 20.70 -38.45
C CYS A 26 10.32 20.37 -38.57
N SER A 27 9.67 21.04 -39.52
CA SER A 27 8.43 20.58 -40.13
C SER A 27 8.71 19.26 -40.85
N GLY A 28 8.02 18.21 -40.43
CA GLY A 28 7.91 16.94 -41.14
C GLY A 28 6.45 16.52 -41.13
N ALA A 29 5.73 16.93 -42.17
CA ALA A 29 4.47 16.31 -42.54
C ALA A 29 4.81 14.98 -43.24
N ASP A 30 4.11 13.90 -42.91
CA ASP A 30 3.50 13.01 -43.90
C ASP A 30 2.60 12.01 -43.19
N GLY A 31 1.33 12.05 -43.58
CA GLY A 31 0.33 11.09 -43.15
C GLY A 31 0.54 9.76 -43.85
N SER A 32 0.34 8.69 -43.11
CA SER A 32 -0.27 7.50 -43.67
C SER A 32 -1.03 6.77 -42.56
N PRO A 33 -2.35 6.55 -42.71
CA PRO A 33 -3.13 5.81 -41.73
C PRO A 33 -2.72 4.34 -41.76
N ALA A 34 -2.25 3.83 -40.63
CA ALA A 34 -2.11 2.40 -40.43
C ALA A 34 -3.50 1.74 -40.43
N PRO A 35 -3.67 0.55 -41.04
CA PRO A 35 -4.96 -0.11 -41.12
C PRO A 35 -5.48 -0.48 -39.73
N ALA A 36 -6.75 -0.16 -39.48
CA ALA A 36 -7.49 -0.58 -38.31
C ALA A 36 -7.58 -2.12 -38.30
N VAL A 37 -7.00 -2.75 -37.28
CA VAL A 37 -7.21 -4.17 -37.00
C VAL A 37 -8.50 -4.29 -36.19
N THR A 38 -9.58 -4.65 -36.86
CA THR A 38 -10.87 -4.97 -36.23
C THR A 38 -10.74 -6.35 -35.58
N VAL A 39 -10.73 -6.42 -34.25
CA VAL A 39 -10.81 -7.69 -33.52
C VAL A 39 -12.28 -8.02 -33.28
N THR A 40 -12.79 -9.00 -33.99
CA THR A 40 -14.11 -9.58 -33.74
C THR A 40 -14.01 -10.55 -32.56
N VAL A 41 -14.59 -10.20 -31.41
CA VAL A 41 -14.75 -11.11 -30.27
C VAL A 41 -16.09 -11.81 -30.41
N THR A 42 -16.09 -13.10 -30.73
CA THR A 42 -17.28 -13.95 -30.65
C THR A 42 -17.44 -14.40 -29.21
N ALA A 43 -18.45 -13.88 -28.52
CA ALA A 43 -18.87 -14.35 -27.20
C ALA A 43 -19.67 -15.65 -27.36
N THR A 44 -19.17 -16.75 -26.81
CA THR A 44 -19.96 -17.97 -26.55
C THR A 44 -20.63 -17.84 -25.18
N PRO A 45 -21.97 -17.97 -25.08
CA PRO A 45 -22.65 -18.09 -23.80
C PRO A 45 -22.36 -19.47 -23.22
N SER A 46 -21.72 -19.53 -22.05
CA SER A 46 -21.63 -20.77 -21.28
C SER A 46 -22.76 -20.81 -20.26
N GLU A 47 -23.56 -21.84 -20.46
CA GLU A 47 -24.75 -22.28 -19.76
C GLU A 47 -24.44 -22.63 -18.30
N GLN A 48 -25.34 -22.19 -17.42
CA GLN A 48 -25.43 -22.56 -16.02
C GLN A 48 -26.26 -23.86 -15.91
N PRO A 49 -25.80 -24.86 -15.14
CA PRO A 49 -26.71 -25.77 -14.43
C PRO A 49 -26.38 -25.76 -12.92
N ALA A 50 -27.27 -25.23 -12.07
CA ALA A 50 -28.32 -25.97 -11.36
C ALA A 50 -27.79 -26.89 -10.24
N GLU A 51 -27.72 -26.37 -9.02
CA GLU A 51 -27.96 -27.12 -7.77
C GLU A 51 -29.43 -27.58 -7.73
N PRO A 52 -29.79 -28.73 -7.11
CA PRO A 52 -29.92 -28.77 -5.65
C PRO A 52 -29.75 -30.15 -4.97
N SER A 53 -29.83 -30.09 -3.62
CA SER A 53 -30.29 -31.13 -2.68
C SER A 53 -29.25 -32.11 -2.11
N ALA A 54 -28.90 -31.96 -0.82
CA ALA A 54 -29.67 -32.51 0.31
C ALA A 54 -28.80 -32.62 1.59
N GLU A 55 -29.15 -31.88 2.63
CA GLU A 55 -29.03 -32.30 4.04
C GLU A 55 -30.31 -33.07 4.45
N PRO A 56 -30.43 -33.70 5.64
CA PRO A 56 -29.54 -33.71 6.81
C PRO A 56 -29.29 -35.13 7.39
N SER A 57 -28.37 -35.25 8.35
CA SER A 57 -28.48 -36.32 9.35
C SER A 57 -27.93 -35.87 10.69
N ALA A 58 -28.84 -35.73 11.64
CA ALA A 58 -28.57 -35.49 13.05
C ALA A 58 -28.24 -36.81 13.75
N GLU A 59 -27.22 -36.82 14.60
CA GLU A 59 -27.18 -37.71 15.77
C GLU A 59 -26.25 -37.12 16.85
N ALA A 60 -26.83 -36.89 18.01
CA ALA A 60 -26.20 -36.77 19.32
C ALA A 60 -27.07 -37.64 20.27
N PRO A 61 -26.70 -37.94 21.53
CA PRO A 61 -25.49 -37.59 22.29
C PRO A 61 -24.86 -38.79 23.03
N THR A 62 -23.69 -38.62 23.66
CA THR A 62 -23.40 -39.37 24.90
C THR A 62 -22.43 -38.62 25.80
N GLU A 63 -22.82 -38.51 27.07
CA GLU A 63 -22.08 -37.95 28.20
C GLU A 63 -20.79 -38.72 28.51
N GLY A 64 -19.82 -38.02 29.13
CA GLY A 64 -18.66 -38.66 29.75
C GLY A 64 -17.67 -37.66 30.33
N THR A 65 -18.03 -37.01 31.44
CA THR A 65 -17.07 -36.33 32.34
C THR A 65 -16.22 -37.40 33.05
N PRO A 66 -14.89 -37.22 33.11
CA PRO A 66 -14.28 -37.01 34.41
C PRO A 66 -13.20 -35.91 34.42
N ALA A 67 -13.13 -35.19 35.53
CA ALA A 67 -11.99 -34.38 35.96
C ALA A 67 -11.48 -34.97 37.30
N PRO A 68 -10.37 -34.48 37.87
CA PRO A 68 -9.09 -34.06 37.29
C PRO A 68 -7.93 -34.85 37.94
N GLU A 69 -6.68 -34.57 37.54
CA GLU A 69 -5.45 -34.52 38.39
C GLU A 69 -4.21 -34.87 37.56
N GLY A 70 -3.24 -33.95 37.56
CA GLY A 70 -1.97 -34.16 36.87
C GLY A 70 -1.18 -32.86 36.71
N SER A 71 -0.70 -32.30 37.83
CA SER A 71 0.33 -31.27 37.85
C SER A 71 1.53 -31.69 37.00
N ALA A 72 1.75 -31.02 35.87
CA ALA A 72 3.00 -31.02 35.14
C ALA A 72 3.61 -29.61 35.21
N SER A 73 4.86 -29.54 35.68
CA SER A 73 5.63 -28.30 35.82
C SER A 73 5.67 -27.50 34.51
N PRO A 74 5.59 -26.16 34.56
CA PRO A 74 5.88 -25.34 33.40
C PRO A 74 7.40 -25.40 33.14
N GLY A 75 7.81 -26.11 32.10
CA GLY A 75 9.10 -25.87 31.45
C GLY A 75 9.13 -24.44 30.90
N PRO A 76 10.31 -23.81 30.73
CA PRO A 76 10.40 -22.47 30.21
C PRO A 76 9.78 -22.44 28.81
N ALA A 77 8.61 -21.81 28.70
CA ALA A 77 8.01 -21.51 27.42
C ALA A 77 9.00 -20.63 26.66
N ALA A 78 9.46 -21.11 25.51
CA ALA A 78 10.16 -20.27 24.55
C ALA A 78 9.25 -19.07 24.29
N GLN A 79 9.76 -17.86 24.59
CA GLN A 79 9.03 -16.64 24.31
C GLN A 79 8.79 -16.57 22.79
N PRO A 80 7.56 -16.29 22.34
CA PRO A 80 7.30 -15.98 20.95
C PRO A 80 8.21 -14.85 20.52
N THR A 81 8.87 -14.99 19.37
CA THR A 81 9.55 -13.87 18.73
C THR A 81 8.51 -12.81 18.39
N GLU A 82 8.79 -11.53 18.64
CA GLU A 82 7.87 -10.39 18.46
C GLU A 82 7.25 -10.30 17.04
N ASP A 83 7.82 -11.01 16.07
CA ASP A 83 7.31 -11.14 14.70
C ASP A 83 6.06 -12.03 14.58
N ASP A 84 5.82 -12.98 15.49
CA ASP A 84 4.65 -13.88 15.45
C ASP A 84 3.33 -13.20 15.88
N GLU A 85 3.41 -12.02 16.51
CA GLU A 85 2.24 -11.25 16.96
C GLU A 85 1.75 -10.20 15.93
N ARG A 86 2.55 -9.89 14.91
CA ARG A 86 2.19 -8.89 13.89
C ARG A 86 1.30 -9.52 12.81
N PRO A 87 0.16 -8.89 12.44
CA PRO A 87 -0.70 -9.43 11.39
C PRO A 87 0.02 -9.42 10.04
N PRO A 88 0.07 -10.54 9.29
CA PRO A 88 0.81 -10.59 8.04
C PRO A 88 0.10 -9.80 6.94
N ILE A 89 0.88 -9.28 5.98
CA ILE A 89 0.34 -8.83 4.70
C ILE A 89 -0.39 -10.00 4.03
N SER A 90 -1.61 -9.77 3.58
CA SER A 90 -2.44 -10.79 2.94
C SER A 90 -3.46 -10.15 1.99
N ALA A 91 -4.28 -10.97 1.33
CA ALA A 91 -5.37 -10.50 0.50
C ALA A 91 -6.53 -9.86 1.31
N LYS A 92 -6.56 -10.02 2.63
CA LYS A 92 -7.59 -9.42 3.49
C LYS A 92 -7.26 -7.95 3.73
N THR A 93 -8.26 -7.08 3.63
CA THR A 93 -8.11 -5.67 3.99
C THR A 93 -7.77 -5.55 5.48
N PRO A 94 -6.64 -4.92 5.84
CA PRO A 94 -6.29 -4.70 7.24
C PRO A 94 -7.20 -3.64 7.86
N PRO A 95 -7.29 -3.58 9.20
CA PRO A 95 -7.97 -2.46 9.88
C PRO A 95 -7.39 -1.13 9.43
N ILE A 96 -8.24 -0.16 9.09
CA ILE A 96 -7.81 1.12 8.50
C ILE A 96 -7.04 1.96 9.51
N HIS A 97 -7.50 2.00 10.76
CA HIS A 97 -6.85 2.63 11.90
C HIS A 97 -6.32 1.57 12.87
N GLY A 98 -5.63 0.57 12.34
CA GLY A 98 -5.05 -0.53 13.13
C GLY A 98 -3.81 -0.09 13.91
N GLU A 99 -3.73 -0.51 15.18
CA GLU A 99 -2.67 -0.10 16.12
C GLU A 99 -1.38 -0.94 16.02
N VAL A 100 -1.41 -2.01 15.21
CA VAL A 100 -0.28 -2.94 15.03
C VAL A 100 0.24 -2.87 13.60
N ILE A 101 1.56 -2.75 13.45
CA ILE A 101 2.25 -2.75 12.16
C ILE A 101 2.14 -4.13 11.50
N GLN A 102 1.83 -4.17 10.21
CA GLN A 102 1.75 -5.43 9.47
C GLN A 102 3.15 -6.01 9.20
N SER A 103 3.30 -7.33 9.26
CA SER A 103 4.56 -8.04 8.97
C SER A 103 4.59 -8.63 7.56
N ASP A 104 5.80 -8.83 7.04
CA ASP A 104 6.06 -9.68 5.88
C ASP A 104 7.14 -10.71 6.23
N PRO A 105 6.80 -11.84 6.86
CA PRO A 105 7.78 -12.86 7.28
C PRO A 105 8.62 -13.47 6.14
N GLY A 106 8.27 -13.19 4.89
CA GLY A 106 8.95 -13.71 3.70
C GLY A 106 9.87 -12.68 3.06
N HIS A 107 9.92 -11.46 3.59
CA HIS A 107 10.76 -10.40 3.09
C HIS A 107 12.10 -10.40 3.83
N ASP A 108 13.19 -10.47 3.07
CA ASP A 108 14.55 -10.44 3.59
C ASP A 108 15.15 -9.06 3.38
N PHE A 109 15.00 -8.18 4.36
CA PHE A 109 15.50 -6.81 4.30
C PHE A 109 17.03 -6.72 4.27
N THR A 110 17.76 -7.80 4.58
CA THR A 110 19.24 -7.84 4.42
C THR A 110 19.65 -7.81 2.94
N LYS A 111 18.72 -8.16 2.04
CA LYS A 111 18.90 -8.08 0.59
C LYS A 111 18.46 -6.74 0.00
N GLY A 112 18.12 -5.78 0.85
CA GLY A 112 17.66 -4.45 0.46
C GLY A 112 16.14 -4.35 0.31
N ILE A 113 15.69 -3.20 -0.17
CA ILE A 113 14.28 -2.88 -0.35
C ILE A 113 13.75 -3.57 -1.61
N GLY A 114 12.66 -4.33 -1.46
CA GLY A 114 11.95 -4.96 -2.58
C GLY A 114 10.43 -4.85 -2.43
N PRO A 115 9.66 -5.42 -3.35
CA PRO A 115 8.20 -5.46 -3.19
C PRO A 115 7.84 -6.35 -1.99
N SER A 116 6.75 -5.99 -1.30
CA SER A 116 6.11 -6.93 -0.38
C SER A 116 5.57 -8.14 -1.15
N ARG A 117 5.18 -9.18 -0.41
CA ARG A 117 4.26 -10.19 -0.94
C ARG A 117 2.98 -9.55 -1.50
N ASP A 118 2.28 -10.30 -2.35
CA ASP A 118 0.97 -9.90 -2.85
C ASP A 118 -0.03 -9.75 -1.69
N GLY A 119 -0.78 -8.65 -1.69
CA GLY A 119 -1.71 -8.34 -0.62
C GLY A 119 -2.01 -6.85 -0.46
N ILE A 120 -2.59 -6.50 0.68
CA ILE A 120 -2.96 -5.13 1.05
C ILE A 120 -2.15 -4.69 2.25
N VAL A 121 -1.41 -3.60 2.07
CA VAL A 121 -0.58 -2.96 3.11
C VAL A 121 -1.25 -1.66 3.53
N ARG A 122 -1.45 -1.46 4.83
CA ARG A 122 -1.69 -0.14 5.39
C ARG A 122 -0.33 0.54 5.57
N GLY A 123 -0.08 1.56 4.78
CA GLY A 123 1.24 2.17 4.74
C GLY A 123 1.23 3.65 4.36
N GLU A 124 2.38 4.29 4.58
CA GLU A 124 2.71 5.59 4.02
C GLU A 124 3.42 5.37 2.68
N MET A 125 2.97 6.01 1.61
CA MET A 125 3.66 6.04 0.33
C MET A 125 4.63 7.23 0.28
N ARG A 126 5.83 6.97 -0.23
CA ARG A 126 6.90 7.94 -0.43
C ARG A 126 7.49 7.78 -1.83
N ALA A 127 7.92 8.88 -2.43
CA ALA A 127 8.56 8.84 -3.73
C ALA A 127 9.98 8.29 -3.63
N MET A 128 10.36 7.47 -4.60
CA MET A 128 11.76 7.15 -4.87
C MET A 128 12.32 8.11 -5.92
N GLN A 129 13.63 8.02 -6.19
CA GLN A 129 14.27 8.79 -7.26
C GLN A 129 13.68 8.51 -8.64
N ASP A 130 13.10 7.32 -8.85
CA ASP A 130 12.31 7.00 -10.04
C ASP A 130 10.84 7.36 -9.78
N ALA A 131 10.31 8.29 -10.57
CA ALA A 131 8.92 8.77 -10.47
C ALA A 131 7.85 7.67 -10.65
N ASN A 132 8.22 6.49 -11.17
CA ASN A 132 7.29 5.38 -11.35
C ASN A 132 7.41 4.29 -10.27
N VAL A 133 8.34 4.42 -9.33
CA VAL A 133 8.53 3.49 -8.23
C VAL A 133 8.22 4.22 -6.93
N ALA A 134 7.32 3.65 -6.13
CA ALA A 134 7.05 4.18 -4.80
C ALA A 134 7.71 3.29 -3.76
N GLU A 135 8.34 3.94 -2.79
CA GLU A 135 8.61 3.33 -1.49
C GLU A 135 7.30 3.34 -0.69
N TYR A 136 7.06 2.29 0.08
CA TYR A 136 5.95 2.27 1.02
C TYR A 136 6.33 1.57 2.30
N VAL A 137 5.96 2.20 3.40
CA VAL A 137 6.35 1.81 4.76
C VAL A 137 5.07 1.42 5.50
N PRO A 138 4.96 0.20 6.06
CA PRO A 138 3.83 -0.18 6.90
C PRO A 138 3.68 0.77 8.09
N VAL A 139 2.44 1.14 8.42
CA VAL A 139 2.16 2.06 9.53
C VAL A 139 1.18 1.48 10.53
N ARG A 140 1.28 1.92 11.78
CA ARG A 140 0.24 1.79 12.80
C ARG A 140 -0.48 3.12 12.98
N PHE A 141 -1.69 3.07 13.49
CA PHE A 141 -2.42 4.24 13.94
C PHE A 141 -2.24 4.41 15.45
N VAL A 142 -1.80 5.59 15.87
CA VAL A 142 -1.74 5.98 17.27
C VAL A 142 -2.94 6.88 17.56
N ARG A 143 -3.82 6.39 18.42
CA ARG A 143 -5.03 7.12 18.81
C ARG A 143 -4.70 8.26 19.76
N GLU A 144 -5.32 9.39 19.50
CA GLU A 144 -5.35 10.52 20.41
C GLU A 144 -6.70 10.56 21.16
N TYR A 145 -6.74 11.28 22.28
CA TYR A 145 -7.93 11.34 23.11
C TYR A 145 -9.07 12.06 22.37
N GLY A 146 -10.21 11.40 22.17
CA GLY A 146 -11.42 12.04 21.62
C GLY A 146 -12.13 11.31 20.47
N GLY A 147 -11.61 10.21 19.95
CA GLY A 147 -12.30 9.44 18.90
C GLY A 147 -11.51 8.26 18.35
N SER A 148 -12.17 7.41 17.56
CA SER A 148 -11.52 6.26 16.91
C SER A 148 -10.63 6.64 15.72
N THR A 149 -10.78 7.86 15.19
CA THR A 149 -10.05 8.38 14.02
C THR A 149 -9.26 9.65 14.29
N THR A 150 -9.32 10.14 15.53
CA THR A 150 -8.48 11.24 16.01
C THR A 150 -7.14 10.66 16.42
N GLY A 151 -6.08 11.05 15.74
CA GLY A 151 -4.75 10.49 15.93
C GLY A 151 -3.90 10.58 14.68
N HIS A 152 -2.78 9.88 14.68
CA HIS A 152 -1.79 9.97 13.60
C HIS A 152 -1.23 8.59 13.25
N PHE A 153 -0.68 8.49 12.05
CA PHE A 153 -0.01 7.28 11.60
C PHE A 153 1.49 7.37 11.92
N GLU A 154 2.02 6.28 12.46
CA GLU A 154 3.44 6.10 12.74
C GLU A 154 3.99 4.92 11.98
N GLY A 155 5.20 5.07 11.44
CA GLY A 155 5.96 3.97 10.85
C GLY A 155 6.59 3.04 11.91
N PRO A 156 7.44 2.10 11.45
CA PRO A 156 8.23 1.26 12.33
C PRO A 156 9.12 2.09 13.25
N PRO A 157 9.51 1.55 14.42
CA PRO A 157 10.52 2.15 15.28
C PRO A 157 11.80 2.45 14.49
N GLU A 158 12.51 3.50 14.90
CA GLU A 158 13.79 3.84 14.29
C GLU A 158 14.77 2.66 14.39
N GLY A 159 15.38 2.29 13.25
CA GLY A 159 16.25 1.12 13.12
C GLY A 159 15.57 -0.16 12.64
N ASP A 160 14.23 -0.23 12.62
CA ASP A 160 13.48 -1.29 11.94
C ASP A 160 13.39 -0.97 10.44
N VAL A 161 14.15 -1.71 9.63
CA VAL A 161 14.15 -1.58 8.16
C VAL A 161 12.94 -2.29 7.59
N THR A 162 11.74 -1.74 7.81
CA THR A 162 10.48 -2.22 7.22
C THR A 162 10.01 -1.27 6.12
N ALA A 163 10.74 -1.22 5.00
CA ALA A 163 10.33 -0.46 3.83
C ALA A 163 10.29 -1.36 2.60
N PHE A 164 9.28 -1.17 1.76
CA PHE A 164 9.12 -1.89 0.50
C PHE A 164 9.20 -0.92 -0.67
N ALA A 165 9.46 -1.44 -1.86
CA ALA A 165 9.40 -0.66 -3.10
C ALA A 165 8.77 -1.48 -4.22
N ALA A 166 7.89 -0.82 -4.99
CA ALA A 166 7.30 -1.43 -6.17
C ALA A 166 6.93 -0.36 -7.20
N PRO A 167 7.01 -0.67 -8.51
CA PRO A 167 6.50 0.19 -9.54
C PRO A 167 4.98 0.39 -9.40
N ILE A 168 4.53 1.62 -9.67
CA ILE A 168 3.12 1.98 -9.78
C ILE A 168 2.63 1.54 -11.16
N ALA A 169 1.65 0.64 -11.18
CA ALA A 169 1.05 0.14 -12.42
C ALA A 169 0.52 1.29 -13.30
N LYS A 170 0.54 1.09 -14.62
CA LYS A 170 0.08 2.12 -15.58
C LYS A 170 -1.42 2.42 -15.42
N ASP A 171 -2.18 1.40 -15.07
CA ASP A 171 -3.64 1.40 -14.88
C ASP A 171 -4.05 1.40 -13.41
N VAL A 172 -3.15 1.83 -12.51
CA VAL A 172 -3.40 1.90 -11.06
C VAL A 172 -4.74 2.59 -10.76
N VAL A 173 -5.50 1.99 -9.85
CA VAL A 173 -6.72 2.62 -9.33
C VAL A 173 -6.36 3.45 -8.11
N PHE A 174 -6.39 4.77 -8.23
CA PHE A 174 -6.22 5.68 -7.08
C PHE A 174 -7.55 6.28 -6.66
N LEU A 175 -7.92 6.07 -5.39
CA LEU A 175 -9.08 6.68 -4.75
C LEU A 175 -8.60 7.68 -3.67
N SER A 176 -8.89 8.96 -3.89
CA SER A 176 -8.48 10.06 -3.00
C SER A 176 -9.52 10.33 -1.92
N ALA A 177 -9.04 10.66 -0.72
CA ALA A 177 -9.85 11.14 0.40
C ALA A 177 -9.91 12.67 0.45
N ALA A 178 -8.95 13.36 -0.17
CA ALA A 178 -8.89 14.81 -0.30
C ALA A 178 -9.32 15.28 -1.71
N GLY A 179 -10.02 14.43 -2.45
CA GLY A 179 -10.40 14.67 -3.83
C GLY A 179 -9.22 14.82 -4.80
N CYS A 180 -9.51 15.05 -6.08
CA CYS A 180 -8.46 15.11 -7.11
C CYS A 180 -7.72 16.45 -7.14
N ASP A 181 -8.33 17.52 -6.65
CA ASP A 181 -7.71 18.85 -6.56
C ASP A 181 -7.13 19.14 -5.16
N GLY A 182 -7.45 18.34 -4.14
CA GLY A 182 -7.01 18.54 -2.76
C GLY A 182 -7.95 19.42 -1.92
N LYS A 183 -9.11 19.81 -2.44
CA LYS A 183 -10.01 20.78 -1.78
C LYS A 183 -11.28 20.14 -1.23
N ASP A 184 -11.67 18.99 -1.76
CA ASP A 184 -12.89 18.28 -1.37
C ASP A 184 -12.56 17.11 -0.46
N GLN A 185 -13.34 16.92 0.60
CA GLN A 185 -13.28 15.68 1.38
C GLN A 185 -14.17 14.63 0.70
N THR A 186 -13.56 13.56 0.20
CA THR A 186 -14.23 12.50 -0.58
C THR A 186 -14.04 11.14 0.07
N ILE A 187 -14.71 10.91 1.20
CA ILE A 187 -14.57 9.71 2.03
C ILE A 187 -15.86 8.89 2.12
N ASP A 188 -15.74 7.58 2.36
CA ASP A 188 -16.85 6.71 2.76
C ASP A 188 -17.03 6.69 4.29
N GLY A 189 -17.99 5.89 4.77
CA GLY A 189 -18.24 5.70 6.20
C GLY A 189 -17.10 5.02 6.98
N ASN A 190 -16.08 4.51 6.28
CA ASN A 190 -14.87 3.90 6.86
C ASN A 190 -13.66 4.83 6.76
N TYR A 191 -13.84 6.09 6.36
CA TYR A 191 -12.77 7.08 6.18
C TYR A 191 -11.80 6.73 5.05
N LEU A 192 -12.27 5.99 4.05
CA LEU A 192 -11.51 5.69 2.83
C LEU A 192 -11.91 6.61 1.69
N GLY A 193 -10.91 7.00 0.90
CA GLY A 193 -11.12 7.76 -0.33
C GLY A 193 -12.08 7.07 -1.29
N THR A 194 -12.99 7.83 -1.89
CA THR A 194 -13.99 7.34 -2.85
C THR A 194 -13.85 7.95 -4.24
N GLN A 195 -13.24 9.13 -4.36
CA GLN A 195 -13.11 9.79 -5.65
C GLN A 195 -11.93 9.21 -6.43
N ARG A 196 -12.20 8.67 -7.62
CA ARG A 196 -11.16 8.17 -8.52
C ARG A 196 -10.38 9.34 -9.13
N CYS A 197 -9.06 9.32 -8.97
CA CYS A 197 -8.17 10.34 -9.51
C CYS A 197 -7.12 9.74 -10.46
N SER A 198 -6.41 10.60 -11.18
CA SER A 198 -5.39 10.17 -12.13
C SER A 198 -4.17 9.56 -11.44
N ARG A 199 -3.41 8.75 -12.18
CA ARG A 199 -2.10 8.25 -11.74
C ARG A 199 -1.14 9.38 -11.43
N ASP A 200 -1.13 10.44 -12.23
CA ASP A 200 -0.25 11.60 -12.00
C ASP A 200 -0.57 12.31 -10.68
N ARG A 201 -1.85 12.32 -10.27
CA ARG A 201 -2.24 12.82 -8.96
C ARG A 201 -1.69 11.94 -7.84
N LEU A 202 -1.75 10.62 -7.98
CA LEU A 202 -1.14 9.69 -7.02
C LEU A 202 0.36 9.93 -6.90
N VAL A 203 1.08 10.03 -8.01
CA VAL A 203 2.53 10.29 -8.04
C VAL A 203 2.82 11.63 -7.34
N SER A 204 2.11 12.70 -7.71
CA SER A 204 2.29 14.02 -7.10
C SER A 204 2.04 14.03 -5.57
N LEU A 205 1.11 13.23 -5.06
CA LEU A 205 0.89 13.09 -3.61
C LEU A 205 1.98 12.27 -2.95
N THR A 206 2.46 11.23 -3.63
CA THR A 206 3.56 10.38 -3.16
C THR A 206 4.86 11.19 -3.06
N ASP A 207 5.12 12.10 -4.00
CA ASP A 207 6.27 13.03 -3.99
C ASP A 207 6.22 14.03 -2.83
N LYS A 208 5.01 14.43 -2.39
CA LYS A 208 4.83 15.33 -1.25
C LYS A 208 5.04 14.64 0.09
N GLY A 209 4.92 13.31 0.14
CA GLY A 209 4.91 12.52 1.37
C GLY A 209 3.59 12.65 2.15
N GLY A 210 3.47 11.89 3.24
CA GLY A 210 2.28 11.89 4.09
C GLY A 210 1.04 11.25 3.44
N LEU A 211 1.21 10.49 2.35
CA LEU A 211 0.13 9.74 1.72
C LEU A 211 -0.08 8.41 2.46
N TYR A 212 -0.93 8.43 3.50
CA TYR A 212 -1.36 7.21 4.19
C TYR A 212 -2.49 6.53 3.40
N ALA A 213 -2.32 5.24 3.12
CA ALA A 213 -3.21 4.52 2.22
C ALA A 213 -3.29 3.01 2.52
N LEU A 214 -4.35 2.40 2.00
CA LEU A 214 -4.37 0.97 1.69
C LEU A 214 -3.74 0.76 0.31
N ILE A 215 -2.59 0.11 0.29
CA ILE A 215 -1.74 -0.10 -0.88
C ILE A 215 -1.89 -1.57 -1.28
N THR A 216 -2.48 -1.82 -2.44
CA THR A 216 -2.65 -3.19 -2.96
C THR A 216 -1.50 -3.50 -3.91
N VAL A 217 -0.74 -4.54 -3.58
CA VAL A 217 0.36 -5.07 -4.39
C VAL A 217 -0.07 -6.38 -5.01
N LYS A 218 0.13 -6.51 -6.33
CA LYS A 218 -0.07 -7.76 -7.08
C LYS A 218 1.01 -7.90 -8.13
N ASN A 219 1.57 -9.10 -8.29
CA ASN A 219 2.63 -9.37 -9.26
C ASN A 219 3.78 -8.34 -9.17
N ARG A 220 4.17 -7.98 -7.95
CA ARG A 220 5.21 -6.97 -7.64
C ARG A 220 4.93 -5.54 -8.13
N GLN A 221 3.68 -5.19 -8.39
CA GLN A 221 3.27 -3.84 -8.79
C GLN A 221 2.18 -3.29 -7.85
N ILE A 222 2.17 -1.97 -7.66
CA ILE A 222 1.10 -1.28 -6.95
C ILE A 222 -0.06 -1.09 -7.93
N VAL A 223 -1.16 -1.83 -7.71
CA VAL A 223 -2.32 -1.88 -8.61
C VAL A 223 -3.50 -1.05 -8.12
N LYS A 224 -3.57 -0.78 -6.82
CA LYS A 224 -4.62 0.06 -6.22
C LYS A 224 -4.09 0.77 -4.99
N VAL A 225 -4.45 2.05 -4.86
CA VAL A 225 -4.15 2.89 -3.71
C VAL A 225 -5.45 3.55 -3.26
N VAL A 226 -5.84 3.34 -2.01
CA VAL A 226 -7.01 3.99 -1.42
C VAL A 226 -6.53 4.84 -0.26
N GLN A 227 -6.60 6.15 -0.40
CA GLN A 227 -6.16 7.08 0.64
C GLN A 227 -7.01 6.90 1.91
N ILE A 228 -6.34 6.90 3.05
CA ILE A 228 -6.97 6.85 4.36
C ILE A 228 -7.06 8.28 4.91
N TYR A 229 -8.23 8.65 5.41
CA TYR A 229 -8.42 9.88 6.15
C TYR A 229 -8.17 9.66 7.65
N ALA A 230 -7.36 10.52 8.23
CA ALA A 230 -7.19 10.70 9.68
C ALA A 230 -7.42 12.17 10.00
N ALA A 231 -8.09 12.44 11.12
CA ALA A 231 -8.54 13.76 11.54
C ALA A 231 -7.63 14.35 12.62
#